data_AF-A0A957BUK5-F1
#
_entry.id   AF-A0A957BUK5-F1
#
_cell.length_a   1.000
_cell.length_b   1.000
_cell.length_c   1.000
_cell.angle_alpha   90.00
_cell.angle_beta   90.00
_cell.angle_gamma   90.00
#
_symmetry.space_group_name_H-M   'P 1'
#
loop_
_entity.id
_entity.type
_entity.pdbx_description
1 polymer ?
#
loop_
_entity_poly.entity_id
_entity_poly.type
_entity_poly.pdbx_seq_one_letter_code
_entity_poly.pdbx_strand_id
1 'polypeptide(L)'
;MIIRAKHAIALVIVVLLVAGCQPEAQDVVIPTLAQLPSLTPSATLTNTPTPTETPINTATSTATSTPTNTPTLTATSTLTATPTLTVTPSTTPTSTNTATATRTSTPRPTRTPRPPTATATPSATSTPDVPIIVSFQATSSTVPDNSTVTLFWSTINADGARIEQLNAQGAIVNNFAVIPNGQLPVLLEANQGRSAFFRLVAVRGSNEVAQAINITITCTISWFFGDQYAPPDAGCPQSLGASAPGNYQSFERGYMIYVTANGLNRIYGLQLEQNRYIVYANGWDGTTINSTAAPTGLFIPQQMFNWVYYNTLAPIGAWNQQIGWATADINSENRTIQYEAGSGRFYIDTPGGQVFRFSDGDSGSWTQIR
;
A
#
# COMPACT_ATOMS: atom_id res chain seq x y z
N MET A 1 11.92 -63.71 8.44
CA MET A 1 13.33 -63.33 8.26
C MET A 1 13.82 -63.97 6.95
N ILE A 2 14.17 -63.15 5.95
CA ILE A 2 14.96 -63.45 4.73
C ILE A 2 14.24 -64.34 3.67
N ILE A 3 13.57 -63.75 2.66
CA ILE A 3 14.04 -63.42 1.29
C ILE A 3 14.58 -64.63 0.50
N ARG A 4 13.94 -64.99 -0.63
CA ARG A 4 14.56 -65.07 -1.97
C ARG A 4 13.61 -65.48 -3.10
N ALA A 5 13.66 -64.66 -4.15
CA ALA A 5 13.80 -65.04 -5.56
C ALA A 5 12.73 -65.94 -6.20
N LYS A 6 11.84 -65.28 -6.94
CA LYS A 6 11.12 -65.66 -8.17
C LYS A 6 10.19 -64.45 -8.34
N HIS A 7 10.37 -63.54 -9.28
CA HIS A 7 9.87 -63.61 -10.64
C HIS A 7 10.71 -62.63 -11.49
N ALA A 8 11.94 -63.04 -11.82
CA ALA A 8 12.52 -62.63 -13.09
C ALA A 8 11.70 -63.32 -14.19
N ILE A 9 11.55 -62.70 -15.36
CA ILE A 9 10.76 -63.16 -16.52
C ILE A 9 9.31 -62.60 -16.51
N ALA A 10 9.16 -61.28 -16.63
CA ALA A 10 8.02 -60.62 -17.30
C ALA A 10 8.11 -59.09 -17.17
N LEU A 11 9.06 -58.44 -17.86
CA LEU A 11 8.91 -57.09 -18.47
C LEU A 11 10.21 -56.56 -19.12
N VAL A 12 11.03 -57.44 -19.72
CA VAL A 12 12.24 -57.03 -20.49
C VAL A 12 11.94 -57.00 -22.00
N ILE A 13 10.68 -56.85 -22.40
CA ILE A 13 10.22 -56.83 -23.80
C ILE A 13 9.31 -55.61 -24.04
N VAL A 14 9.81 -54.40 -23.78
CA VAL A 14 9.28 -53.12 -24.32
C VAL A 14 10.45 -52.13 -24.54
N VAL A 15 11.56 -52.59 -25.11
CA VAL A 15 12.78 -51.78 -25.40
C VAL A 15 13.09 -51.73 -26.91
N LEU A 16 12.16 -52.09 -27.79
CA LEU A 16 12.37 -51.91 -29.24
C LEU A 16 11.09 -51.49 -29.94
N LEU A 17 11.04 -50.21 -30.35
CA LEU A 17 10.48 -49.65 -31.60
C LEU A 17 9.99 -48.21 -31.37
N VAL A 18 10.90 -47.24 -31.40
CA VAL A 18 10.57 -45.89 -31.88
C VAL A 18 11.62 -45.52 -32.92
N ALA A 19 11.22 -45.64 -34.18
CA ALA A 19 11.98 -45.29 -35.35
C ALA A 19 12.31 -43.79 -35.35
N GLY A 20 13.54 -43.48 -35.76
CA GLY A 20 14.04 -42.12 -35.86
C GLY A 20 13.23 -41.28 -36.84
N CYS A 21 12.88 -40.07 -36.40
CA CYS A 21 12.46 -38.99 -37.27
C CYS A 21 13.57 -37.93 -37.19
N GLN A 22 14.51 -38.02 -38.12
CA GLN A 22 15.58 -37.05 -38.34
C GLN A 22 14.99 -35.92 -39.19
N PRO A 23 14.99 -34.65 -38.74
CA PRO A 23 14.66 -33.56 -39.64
C PRO A 23 15.84 -33.32 -40.57
N GLU A 24 15.64 -33.54 -41.87
CA GLU A 24 16.51 -33.05 -42.93
C GLU A 24 16.66 -31.53 -42.82
N ALA A 25 17.91 -31.07 -42.75
CA ALA A 25 18.24 -29.67 -42.88
C ALA A 25 17.91 -29.22 -44.32
N GLN A 26 16.90 -28.37 -44.47
CA GLN A 26 16.65 -27.69 -45.72
C GLN A 26 17.56 -26.47 -45.81
N ASP A 27 18.49 -26.51 -46.76
CA ASP A 27 19.32 -25.38 -47.17
C ASP A 27 18.44 -24.25 -47.71
N VAL A 28 18.24 -23.21 -46.90
CA VAL A 28 17.66 -21.95 -47.35
C VAL A 28 18.75 -21.18 -48.08
N VAL A 29 18.67 -21.17 -49.41
CA VAL A 29 19.46 -20.30 -50.26
C VAL A 29 19.01 -18.85 -50.05
N ILE A 30 19.78 -18.07 -49.29
CA ILE A 30 19.55 -16.63 -49.15
C ILE A 30 20.12 -15.93 -50.40
N PRO A 31 19.31 -15.19 -51.18
CA PRO A 31 19.82 -14.42 -52.31
C PRO A 31 20.63 -13.21 -51.84
N THR A 32 21.88 -13.18 -52.30
CA THR A 32 22.66 -12.07 -52.86
C THR A 32 22.46 -10.66 -52.29
N LEU A 33 23.58 -10.10 -51.80
CA LEU A 33 23.84 -8.70 -51.45
C LEU A 33 23.07 -7.68 -52.31
N ALA A 34 22.20 -6.90 -51.67
CA ALA A 34 21.81 -5.58 -52.16
C ALA A 34 22.81 -4.55 -51.63
N GLN A 35 23.71 -4.13 -52.52
CA GLN A 35 24.67 -3.05 -52.30
C GLN A 35 23.95 -1.71 -52.48
N LEU A 36 23.82 -0.93 -51.40
CA LEU A 36 23.28 0.43 -51.45
C LEU A 36 24.43 1.43 -51.70
N PRO A 37 24.29 2.38 -52.65
CA PRO A 37 25.38 3.28 -53.02
C PRO A 37 25.79 4.21 -51.89
N SER A 38 27.10 4.27 -51.65
CA SER A 38 27.80 5.28 -50.86
C SER A 38 27.72 6.63 -51.56
N LEU A 39 27.02 7.59 -50.96
CA LEU A 39 27.17 9.02 -51.28
C LEU A 39 27.77 9.73 -50.06
N THR A 40 29.09 9.87 -50.14
CA THR A 40 29.88 10.89 -49.46
C THR A 40 29.46 12.29 -49.90
N PRO A 41 29.08 13.18 -48.97
CA PRO A 41 29.36 14.60 -49.11
C PRO A 41 30.64 14.99 -48.35
N SER A 42 31.52 15.59 -49.13
CA SER A 42 32.76 16.30 -48.79
C SER A 42 32.55 17.46 -47.81
N ALA A 43 33.63 17.84 -47.12
CA ALA A 43 33.82 19.00 -46.23
C ALA A 43 33.14 20.30 -46.75
N THR A 44 32.83 21.33 -45.95
CA THR A 44 33.79 22.11 -45.15
C THR A 44 33.07 23.23 -44.36
N LEU A 45 33.74 23.68 -43.28
CA LEU A 45 33.70 24.98 -42.57
C LEU A 45 32.75 25.20 -41.38
N THR A 46 33.38 25.01 -40.21
CA THR A 46 33.30 25.79 -38.96
C THR A 46 32.87 27.25 -39.07
N ASN A 47 31.81 27.60 -38.34
CA ASN A 47 31.69 28.89 -37.66
C ASN A 47 31.36 28.61 -36.19
N THR A 48 32.32 28.90 -35.32
CA THR A 48 32.20 28.85 -33.86
C THR A 48 31.53 30.15 -33.40
N PRO A 49 30.31 30.12 -32.85
CA PRO A 49 29.81 31.27 -32.11
C PRO A 49 30.53 31.34 -30.75
N THR A 50 31.26 32.43 -30.57
CA THR A 50 31.87 32.87 -29.31
C THR A 50 30.81 32.93 -28.20
N PRO A 51 31.02 32.36 -26.99
CA PRO A 51 30.14 32.61 -25.87
C PRO A 51 30.32 34.05 -25.40
N THR A 52 29.27 34.85 -25.55
CA THR A 52 29.17 36.18 -24.94
C THR A 52 28.99 36.01 -23.44
N GLU A 53 29.86 36.64 -22.66
CA GLU A 53 29.72 36.73 -21.21
C GLU A 53 28.41 37.39 -20.83
N THR A 54 27.55 36.65 -20.14
CA THR A 54 26.41 37.21 -19.43
C THR A 54 26.91 37.71 -18.07
N PRO A 55 26.85 39.02 -17.77
CA PRO A 55 27.30 39.53 -16.49
C PRO A 55 26.42 38.99 -15.35
N ILE A 56 27.09 38.39 -14.35
CA ILE A 56 26.55 38.10 -13.04
C ILE A 56 26.22 39.43 -12.35
N ASN A 57 24.92 39.69 -12.15
CA ASN A 57 24.46 40.68 -11.19
C ASN A 57 24.11 39.96 -9.88
N THR A 58 25.10 39.88 -9.01
CA THR A 58 24.93 39.60 -7.59
C THR A 58 24.37 40.88 -6.94
N ALA A 59 23.08 40.89 -6.62
CA ALA A 59 22.50 41.86 -5.69
C ALA A 59 21.78 41.09 -4.58
N THR A 60 22.55 40.68 -3.59
CA THR A 60 22.06 40.24 -2.29
C THR A 60 21.60 41.49 -1.53
N SER A 61 20.30 41.73 -1.48
CA SER A 61 19.70 42.59 -0.46
C SER A 61 18.48 41.89 0.11
N THR A 62 18.71 41.24 1.25
CA THR A 62 17.68 40.63 2.08
C THR A 62 16.95 41.76 2.81
N ALA A 63 15.87 42.28 2.22
CA ALA A 63 14.95 43.14 2.94
C ALA A 63 14.07 42.25 3.83
N THR A 64 14.39 42.22 5.12
CA THR A 64 13.59 41.59 6.17
C THR A 64 12.29 42.37 6.32
N SER A 65 11.21 41.94 5.66
CA SER A 65 9.86 42.38 5.99
C SER A 65 9.32 41.48 7.10
N THR A 66 9.24 42.03 8.30
CA THR A 66 8.40 41.48 9.38
C THR A 66 7.02 42.15 9.30
N PRO A 67 6.00 41.53 8.69
CA PRO A 67 4.62 41.89 8.96
C PRO A 67 4.16 41.14 10.21
N THR A 68 4.28 41.79 11.37
CA THR A 68 3.44 41.47 12.53
C THR A 68 2.00 41.85 12.21
N ASN A 69 1.27 40.93 11.59
CA ASN A 69 -0.18 40.97 11.56
C ASN A 69 -0.68 40.21 12.79
N THR A 70 -1.05 40.96 13.82
CA THR A 70 -1.88 40.49 14.92
C THR A 70 -3.34 40.73 14.52
N PRO A 71 -4.10 39.74 14.04
CA PRO A 71 -5.55 39.86 14.00
C PRO A 71 -6.09 39.65 15.42
N THR A 72 -6.21 40.75 16.17
CA THR A 72 -7.08 40.80 17.35
C THR A 72 -8.53 40.80 16.84
N LEU A 73 -9.15 39.62 16.79
CA LEU A 73 -10.60 39.51 16.63
C LEU A 73 -11.26 39.85 17.97
N THR A 74 -11.76 41.08 18.04
CA THR A 74 -12.68 41.54 19.07
C THR A 74 -14.13 41.14 18.74
N ALA A 75 -14.83 40.79 19.82
CA ALA A 75 -16.28 40.70 20.01
C ALA A 75 -17.04 39.47 19.47
N THR A 76 -17.59 38.67 20.39
CA THR A 76 -19.05 38.59 20.50
C THR A 76 -19.48 38.20 21.92
N SER A 77 -20.03 39.16 22.67
CA SER A 77 -20.84 38.87 23.85
C SER A 77 -22.19 38.33 23.39
N THR A 78 -22.47 37.05 23.62
CA THR A 78 -23.82 36.50 23.48
C THR A 78 -24.67 36.96 24.65
N LEU A 79 -25.51 37.97 24.39
CA LEU A 79 -26.63 38.36 25.24
C LEU A 79 -27.59 37.17 25.39
N THR A 80 -27.70 36.66 26.61
CA THR A 80 -28.78 35.74 27.02
C THR A 80 -30.01 36.58 27.33
N ALA A 81 -30.89 36.74 26.36
CA ALA A 81 -32.27 37.15 26.57
C ALA A 81 -33.16 35.96 26.25
N THR A 82 -33.64 35.25 27.27
CA THR A 82 -34.73 34.29 27.11
C THR A 82 -35.99 34.90 27.73
N PRO A 83 -37.02 35.20 26.93
CA PRO A 83 -38.22 35.87 27.38
C PRO A 83 -39.10 34.98 28.27
N THR A 84 -39.69 35.66 29.24
CA THR A 84 -40.86 35.38 30.07
C THR A 84 -41.91 34.47 29.41
N LEU A 85 -42.27 33.38 30.11
CA LEU A 85 -43.51 32.65 29.88
C LEU A 85 -44.68 33.44 30.49
N THR A 86 -45.54 33.93 29.62
CA THR A 86 -46.81 34.57 29.92
C THR A 86 -47.81 33.52 30.42
N VAL A 87 -48.27 33.67 31.66
CA VAL A 87 -49.42 32.92 32.20
C VAL A 87 -50.68 33.43 31.51
N THR A 88 -51.40 32.56 30.80
CA THR A 88 -52.77 32.82 30.34
C THR A 88 -53.74 32.30 31.40
N PRO A 89 -54.52 33.16 32.08
CA PRO A 89 -55.66 32.70 32.88
C PRO A 89 -56.86 32.51 31.94
N SER A 90 -57.34 31.29 31.79
CA SER A 90 -58.69 31.05 31.27
C SER A 90 -59.65 31.01 32.44
N THR A 91 -60.41 32.09 32.62
CA THR A 91 -61.62 32.11 33.42
C THR A 91 -62.81 31.77 32.52
N THR A 92 -63.54 30.71 32.84
CA THR A 92 -64.97 30.66 32.50
C THR A 92 -65.71 29.98 33.65
N PRO A 93 -66.66 30.69 34.30
CA PRO A 93 -67.45 30.13 35.39
C PRO A 93 -68.69 29.46 34.82
N THR A 94 -69.10 28.35 35.41
CA THR A 94 -70.52 27.96 35.41
C THR A 94 -70.87 27.28 36.71
N SER A 95 -71.65 28.00 37.51
CA SER A 95 -72.33 27.49 38.69
C SER A 95 -73.41 26.49 38.26
N THR A 96 -73.51 25.36 38.95
CA THR A 96 -74.81 24.69 39.10
C THR A 96 -74.86 24.05 40.48
N ASN A 97 -75.52 24.76 41.40
CA ASN A 97 -76.03 24.17 42.63
C ASN A 97 -77.18 23.23 42.25
N THR A 98 -77.11 21.98 42.69
CA THR A 98 -78.31 21.21 42.96
C THR A 98 -78.02 20.25 44.11
N ALA A 99 -78.46 20.64 45.30
CA ALA A 99 -78.61 19.72 46.42
C ALA A 99 -79.98 19.04 46.29
N THR A 100 -79.98 17.72 46.11
CA THR A 100 -81.18 16.91 46.36
C THR A 100 -80.76 15.65 47.11
N ALA A 101 -81.02 15.65 48.42
CA ALA A 101 -80.97 14.44 49.23
C ALA A 101 -82.04 13.46 48.74
N THR A 102 -81.65 12.26 48.34
CA THR A 102 -82.63 11.17 48.18
C THR A 102 -82.11 9.89 48.81
N ARG A 103 -83.03 9.27 49.54
CA ARG A 103 -82.88 8.21 50.52
C ARG A 103 -82.18 6.96 49.99
N THR A 104 -81.35 6.42 50.87
CA THR A 104 -80.85 5.05 50.93
C THR A 104 -81.93 4.02 50.64
N SER A 105 -81.69 3.16 49.64
CA SER A 105 -82.31 1.84 49.55
C SER A 105 -81.20 0.79 49.50
N THR A 106 -81.38 -0.21 50.36
CA THR A 106 -80.56 -1.39 50.64
C THR A 106 -80.05 -2.15 49.40
N PRO A 107 -78.79 -2.63 49.38
CA PRO A 107 -78.32 -3.50 48.31
C PRO A 107 -78.95 -4.89 48.42
N ARG A 108 -79.55 -5.34 47.32
CA ARG A 108 -79.93 -6.74 47.09
C ARG A 108 -78.66 -7.54 46.76
N PRO A 109 -78.48 -8.78 47.27
CA PRO A 109 -77.30 -9.59 46.92
C PRO A 109 -77.33 -9.96 45.43
N THR A 110 -76.39 -9.41 44.67
CA THR A 110 -76.15 -9.77 43.27
C THR A 110 -75.21 -10.98 43.23
N ARG A 111 -75.55 -11.99 42.42
CA ARG A 111 -74.78 -13.23 42.26
C ARG A 111 -73.32 -12.93 41.92
N THR A 112 -72.43 -13.58 42.67
CA THR A 112 -70.98 -13.63 42.49
C THR A 112 -70.61 -13.98 41.04
N PRO A 113 -69.78 -13.18 40.35
CA PRO A 113 -69.19 -13.59 39.08
C PRO A 113 -68.23 -14.76 39.31
N ARG A 114 -68.30 -15.76 38.42
CA ARG A 114 -67.36 -16.88 38.34
C ARG A 114 -65.92 -16.32 38.23
N PRO A 115 -64.93 -16.89 38.95
CA PRO A 115 -63.55 -16.41 38.87
C PRO A 115 -63.06 -16.44 37.41
N PRO A 116 -62.28 -15.43 36.97
CA PRO A 116 -61.71 -15.42 35.64
C PRO A 116 -60.86 -16.68 35.49
N THR A 117 -61.17 -17.48 34.47
CA THR A 117 -60.30 -18.56 34.01
C THR A 117 -58.91 -17.95 33.79
N ALA A 118 -57.88 -18.51 34.42
CA ALA A 118 -56.50 -18.07 34.21
C ALA A 118 -56.17 -18.21 32.72
N THR A 119 -56.21 -17.10 31.99
CA THR A 119 -55.71 -17.03 30.62
C THR A 119 -54.23 -17.34 30.70
N ALA A 120 -53.78 -18.42 30.05
CA ALA A 120 -52.37 -18.76 29.96
C ALA A 120 -51.62 -17.53 29.45
N THR A 121 -50.82 -16.92 30.32
CA THR A 121 -49.92 -15.84 29.95
C THR A 121 -49.00 -16.41 28.88
N PRO A 122 -48.87 -15.78 27.68
CA PRO A 122 -47.97 -16.29 26.67
C PRO A 122 -46.58 -16.43 27.30
N SER A 123 -46.04 -17.66 27.27
CA SER A 123 -44.68 -17.92 27.76
C SER A 123 -43.75 -16.99 27.02
N ALA A 124 -42.92 -16.23 27.75
CA ALA A 124 -41.95 -15.32 27.16
C ALA A 124 -41.11 -16.10 26.14
N THR A 125 -41.25 -15.78 24.86
CA THR A 125 -40.39 -16.30 23.81
C THR A 125 -38.98 -15.83 24.14
N SER A 126 -38.03 -16.76 24.34
CA SER A 126 -36.64 -16.42 24.62
C SER A 126 -36.09 -15.57 23.48
N THR A 127 -35.93 -14.26 23.70
CA THR A 127 -35.16 -13.39 22.81
C THR A 127 -33.72 -13.91 22.74
N PRO A 128 -33.14 -14.08 21.54
CA PRO A 128 -31.75 -14.52 21.40
C PRO A 128 -30.82 -13.60 22.20
N ASP A 129 -30.11 -14.16 23.18
CA ASP A 129 -29.18 -13.43 24.05
C ASP A 129 -27.77 -13.32 23.44
N VAL A 130 -27.73 -13.05 22.15
CA VAL A 130 -26.51 -12.95 21.34
C VAL A 130 -26.51 -11.58 20.68
N PRO A 131 -25.37 -10.89 20.60
CA PRO A 131 -25.31 -9.61 19.90
C PRO A 131 -25.57 -9.82 18.40
N ILE A 132 -26.28 -8.89 17.78
CA ILE A 132 -26.60 -8.91 16.35
C ILE A 132 -26.07 -7.62 15.74
N ILE A 133 -25.28 -7.75 14.68
CA ILE A 133 -24.92 -6.60 13.84
C ILE A 133 -26.04 -6.41 12.83
N VAL A 134 -26.72 -5.26 12.90
CA VAL A 134 -27.80 -4.88 11.98
C VAL A 134 -27.21 -4.26 10.72
N SER A 135 -26.20 -3.41 10.90
CA SER A 135 -25.49 -2.76 9.80
C SER A 135 -24.05 -2.46 10.18
N PHE A 136 -23.18 -2.55 9.18
CA PHE A 136 -21.83 -2.01 9.22
C PHE A 136 -21.45 -1.55 7.82
N GLN A 137 -21.31 -0.24 7.64
CA GLN A 137 -21.11 0.42 6.35
C GLN A 137 -20.12 1.57 6.46
N ALA A 138 -19.63 2.05 5.32
CA ALA A 138 -18.77 3.22 5.20
C ALA A 138 -19.41 4.25 4.26
N THR A 139 -19.03 5.53 4.38
CA THR A 139 -19.47 6.58 3.41
C THR A 139 -19.09 6.24 1.97
N SER A 140 -17.98 5.53 1.76
CA SER A 140 -17.57 5.04 0.45
C SER A 140 -16.78 3.73 0.59
N SER A 141 -16.91 2.87 -0.41
CA SER A 141 -16.08 1.66 -0.56
C SER A 141 -14.81 1.90 -1.39
N THR A 142 -14.67 3.08 -2.00
CA THR A 142 -13.49 3.51 -2.75
C THR A 142 -13.18 4.98 -2.48
N VAL A 143 -11.98 5.31 -2.04
CA VAL A 143 -11.56 6.70 -1.77
C VAL A 143 -10.14 6.97 -2.24
N PRO A 144 -9.79 8.23 -2.59
CA PRO A 144 -8.41 8.62 -2.79
C PRO A 144 -7.55 8.42 -1.54
N ASP A 145 -6.23 8.34 -1.72
CA ASP A 145 -5.29 8.37 -0.60
C ASP A 145 -5.42 9.64 0.25
N ASN A 146 -5.10 9.54 1.55
CA ASN A 146 -5.24 10.63 2.53
C ASN A 146 -6.68 11.18 2.68
N SER A 147 -7.68 10.35 2.39
CA SER A 147 -9.09 10.69 2.57
C SER A 147 -9.65 10.17 3.88
N THR A 148 -10.58 10.91 4.47
CA THR A 148 -11.35 10.46 5.63
C THR A 148 -12.61 9.72 5.18
N VAL A 149 -12.81 8.52 5.71
CA VAL A 149 -14.05 7.75 5.55
C VAL A 149 -14.77 7.66 6.89
N THR A 150 -16.10 7.79 6.89
CA THR A 150 -16.88 7.60 8.13
C THR A 150 -17.51 6.22 8.11
N LEU A 151 -17.20 5.43 9.13
CA LEU A 151 -17.83 4.14 9.40
C LEU A 151 -19.12 4.36 10.17
N PHE A 152 -20.17 3.62 9.85
CA PHE A 152 -21.45 3.63 10.56
C PHE A 152 -21.85 2.20 10.90
N TRP A 153 -22.37 2.01 12.12
CA TRP A 153 -22.86 0.71 12.53
C TRP A 153 -24.05 0.82 13.45
N SER A 154 -24.85 -0.25 13.43
CA SER A 154 -25.90 -0.47 14.40
C SER A 154 -25.90 -1.92 14.85
N THR A 155 -26.09 -2.12 16.15
CA THR A 155 -26.17 -3.44 16.76
C THR A 155 -27.40 -3.53 17.67
N ILE A 156 -27.95 -4.73 17.78
CA ILE A 156 -28.98 -5.08 18.74
C ILE A 156 -28.32 -6.03 19.73
N ASN A 157 -28.72 -5.94 20.99
CA ASN A 157 -28.28 -6.87 22.02
C ASN A 157 -26.76 -6.90 22.26
N ALA A 158 -26.05 -5.79 22.06
CA ALA A 158 -24.63 -5.67 22.38
C ALA A 158 -24.42 -4.73 23.56
N ASP A 159 -23.57 -5.15 24.50
CA ASP A 159 -23.19 -4.37 25.69
C ASP A 159 -21.90 -3.56 25.43
N GLY A 160 -21.13 -3.97 24.42
CA GLY A 160 -19.94 -3.27 23.94
C GLY A 160 -19.66 -3.53 22.47
N ALA A 161 -18.84 -2.68 21.85
CA ALA A 161 -18.37 -2.86 20.48
C ALA A 161 -16.94 -2.37 20.32
N ARG A 162 -16.24 -2.91 19.32
CA ARG A 162 -14.94 -2.41 18.87
C ARG A 162 -14.84 -2.49 17.36
N ILE A 163 -14.05 -1.60 16.78
CA ILE A 163 -13.68 -1.65 15.38
C ILE A 163 -12.19 -1.94 15.29
N GLU A 164 -11.83 -2.99 14.58
CA GLU A 164 -10.46 -3.37 14.30
C GLU A 164 -10.13 -2.99 12.86
N GLN A 165 -9.08 -2.22 12.66
CA GLN A 165 -8.49 -2.02 11.34
C GLN A 165 -7.44 -3.11 11.11
N LEU A 166 -7.51 -3.79 9.98
CA LEU A 166 -6.63 -4.89 9.61
C LEU A 166 -5.79 -4.46 8.40
N ASN A 167 -4.50 -4.85 8.39
CA ASN A 167 -3.68 -4.72 7.19
C ASN A 167 -3.98 -5.82 6.17
N ALA A 168 -3.33 -5.78 5.00
CA ALA A 168 -3.49 -6.78 3.95
C ALA A 168 -3.14 -8.22 4.39
N GLN A 169 -2.34 -8.38 5.46
CA GLN A 169 -1.98 -9.68 6.05
C GLN A 169 -2.97 -10.15 7.13
N GLY A 170 -4.03 -9.39 7.41
CA GLY A 170 -5.03 -9.72 8.43
C GLY A 170 -4.58 -9.45 9.86
N ALA A 171 -3.45 -8.76 10.07
CA ALA A 171 -3.04 -8.32 11.40
C ALA A 171 -3.77 -7.05 11.81
N ILE A 172 -4.18 -6.97 13.08
CA ILE A 172 -4.84 -5.78 13.64
C ILE A 172 -3.80 -4.68 13.77
N VAL A 173 -3.97 -3.59 13.01
CA VAL A 173 -3.11 -2.40 13.07
C VAL A 173 -3.67 -1.35 14.01
N ASN A 174 -4.99 -1.17 14.03
CA ASN A 174 -5.66 -0.27 14.97
C ASN A 174 -6.86 -0.98 15.62
N ASN A 175 -7.13 -0.63 16.86
CA ASN A 175 -8.29 -1.13 17.61
C ASN A 175 -8.99 0.05 18.29
N PHE A 176 -10.23 0.31 17.90
CA PHE A 176 -11.05 1.41 18.39
C PHE A 176 -12.16 0.87 19.28
N ALA A 177 -12.15 1.22 20.56
CA ALA A 177 -13.29 0.96 21.44
C ALA A 177 -14.43 1.92 21.06
N VAL A 178 -15.62 1.38 20.78
CA VAL A 178 -16.76 2.17 20.33
C VAL A 178 -18.03 1.77 21.05
N ILE A 179 -19.02 2.66 21.05
CA ILE A 179 -20.35 2.34 21.56
C ILE A 179 -21.10 1.41 20.58
N PRO A 180 -22.10 0.62 21.04
CA PRO A 180 -22.81 -0.36 20.19
C PRO A 180 -23.51 0.20 18.94
N ASN A 181 -23.82 1.49 18.90
CA ASN A 181 -24.43 2.16 17.76
C ASN A 181 -23.75 3.52 17.59
N GLY A 182 -23.23 3.82 16.39
CA GLY A 182 -22.51 5.07 16.21
C GLY A 182 -21.85 5.23 14.85
N GLN A 183 -20.95 6.20 14.81
CA GLN A 183 -20.12 6.49 13.66
C GLN A 183 -18.69 6.80 14.09
N LEU A 184 -17.71 6.51 13.23
CA LEU A 184 -16.30 6.74 13.47
C LEU A 184 -15.64 7.27 12.19
N PRO A 185 -15.19 8.53 12.14
CA PRO A 185 -14.33 9.00 11.06
C PRO A 185 -12.92 8.39 11.21
N VAL A 186 -12.39 7.83 10.12
CA VAL A 186 -11.04 7.25 10.05
C VAL A 186 -10.30 7.85 8.85
N LEU A 187 -9.08 8.33 9.07
CA LEU A 187 -8.20 8.78 8.01
C LEU A 187 -7.47 7.57 7.39
N LEU A 188 -7.57 7.42 6.08
CA LEU A 188 -6.84 6.40 5.33
C LEU A 188 -5.57 7.01 4.72
N GLU A 189 -4.44 6.74 5.33
CA GLU A 189 -3.15 7.29 4.92
C GLU A 189 -2.58 6.57 3.70
N ALA A 190 -1.77 7.27 2.91
CA ALA A 190 -1.17 6.75 1.67
C ALA A 190 -0.22 5.55 1.87
N ASN A 191 0.27 5.30 3.09
CA ASN A 191 1.21 4.24 3.44
C ASN A 191 0.55 2.92 3.89
N GLN A 192 -0.78 2.88 4.05
CA GLN A 192 -1.50 1.72 4.62
C GLN A 192 -1.78 0.59 3.61
N GLY A 193 -1.30 0.73 2.37
CA GLY A 193 -1.57 -0.18 1.27
C GLY A 193 -2.75 0.27 0.40
N ARG A 194 -3.20 -0.59 -0.52
CA ARG A 194 -4.32 -0.29 -1.43
C ARG A 194 -5.70 -0.63 -0.90
N SER A 195 -5.77 -1.21 0.29
CA SER A 195 -7.02 -1.65 0.88
C SER A 195 -6.95 -1.55 2.40
N ALA A 196 -8.00 -0.98 2.99
CA ALA A 196 -8.19 -0.92 4.43
C ALA A 196 -9.36 -1.80 4.81
N PHE A 197 -9.08 -2.84 5.60
CA PHE A 197 -10.10 -3.74 6.11
C PHE A 197 -10.53 -3.28 7.50
N PHE A 198 -11.83 -3.13 7.70
CA PHE A 198 -12.40 -2.84 9.01
C PHE A 198 -13.28 -3.99 9.45
N ARG A 199 -13.14 -4.41 10.70
CA ARG A 199 -13.95 -5.46 11.33
C ARG A 199 -14.63 -4.89 12.56
N LEU A 200 -15.95 -4.74 12.51
CA LEU A 200 -16.75 -4.45 13.69
C LEU A 200 -16.92 -5.74 14.48
N VAL A 201 -16.66 -5.71 15.79
CA VAL A 201 -16.96 -6.79 16.72
C VAL A 201 -17.93 -6.29 17.78
N ALA A 202 -19.13 -6.87 17.80
CA ALA A 202 -20.16 -6.61 18.79
C ALA A 202 -20.12 -7.68 19.88
N VAL A 203 -20.17 -7.24 21.14
CA VAL A 203 -19.94 -8.11 22.30
C VAL A 203 -21.12 -8.02 23.26
N ARG A 204 -21.54 -9.19 23.78
CA ARG A 204 -22.42 -9.30 24.95
C ARG A 204 -21.98 -10.52 25.77
N GLY A 205 -21.64 -10.30 27.04
CA GLY A 205 -21.04 -11.33 27.87
C GLY A 205 -19.81 -11.96 27.21
N SER A 206 -19.83 -13.27 26.97
CA SER A 206 -18.78 -14.03 26.27
C SER A 206 -19.03 -14.20 24.76
N ASN A 207 -20.15 -13.69 24.24
CA ASN A 207 -20.52 -13.85 22.84
C ASN A 207 -19.98 -12.67 22.02
N GLU A 208 -19.32 -12.99 20.91
CA GLU A 208 -18.87 -12.01 19.92
C GLU A 208 -19.45 -12.34 18.55
N VAL A 209 -19.95 -11.32 17.86
CA VAL A 209 -20.31 -11.40 16.44
C VAL A 209 -19.51 -10.34 15.71
N ALA A 210 -18.95 -10.70 14.56
CA ALA A 210 -18.11 -9.82 13.77
C ALA A 210 -18.62 -9.66 12.34
N GLN A 211 -18.50 -8.45 11.80
CA GLN A 211 -18.75 -8.14 10.40
C GLN A 211 -17.61 -7.29 9.86
N ALA A 212 -17.16 -7.61 8.65
CA ALA A 212 -16.06 -6.88 8.00
C ALA A 212 -16.54 -6.12 6.76
N ILE A 213 -15.88 -5.00 6.49
CA ILE A 213 -15.96 -4.26 5.24
C ILE A 213 -14.55 -4.00 4.72
N ASN A 214 -14.43 -3.83 3.41
CA ASN A 214 -13.19 -3.45 2.75
C ASN A 214 -13.37 -2.09 2.05
N ILE A 215 -12.38 -1.22 2.18
CA ILE A 215 -12.34 0.08 1.53
C ILE A 215 -11.10 0.11 0.63
N THR A 216 -11.32 0.33 -0.67
CA THR A 216 -10.26 0.43 -1.67
C THR A 216 -9.68 1.83 -1.68
N ILE A 217 -8.35 1.92 -1.62
CA ILE A 217 -7.63 3.20 -1.71
C ILE A 217 -7.12 3.36 -3.15
N THR A 218 -7.53 4.43 -3.81
CA THR A 218 -7.06 4.77 -5.17
C THR A 218 -5.95 5.82 -5.09
N CYS A 219 -4.78 5.49 -5.64
CA CYS A 219 -3.68 6.44 -5.70
C CYS A 219 -3.91 7.47 -6.79
N THR A 220 -3.69 8.74 -6.47
CA THR A 220 -3.76 9.83 -7.47
C THR A 220 -2.63 9.76 -8.49
N ILE A 221 -1.48 9.21 -8.09
CA ILE A 221 -0.31 8.97 -8.93
C ILE A 221 -0.17 7.46 -9.17
N SER A 222 0.09 7.07 -10.42
CA SER A 222 0.37 5.67 -10.78
C SER A 222 1.84 5.30 -10.60
N TRP A 223 2.09 4.02 -10.31
CA TRP A 223 3.44 3.47 -10.35
C TRP A 223 3.98 3.45 -11.78
N PHE A 224 5.26 3.82 -11.97
CA PHE A 224 5.90 3.87 -13.31
C PHE A 224 5.89 2.52 -14.02
N PHE A 225 5.80 1.43 -13.25
CA PHE A 225 5.78 0.06 -13.75
C PHE A 225 4.38 -0.50 -13.97
N GLY A 226 3.32 0.28 -13.69
CA GLY A 226 1.93 -0.12 -13.78
C GLY A 226 1.35 -0.57 -12.45
N ASP A 227 0.20 -0.02 -12.10
CA ASP A 227 -0.45 -0.24 -10.82
C ASP A 227 -0.82 -1.70 -10.57
N GLN A 228 -1.12 -2.48 -11.60
CA GLN A 228 -1.46 -3.90 -11.49
C GLN A 228 -0.29 -4.79 -11.02
N TYR A 229 0.95 -4.30 -11.09
CA TYR A 229 2.13 -5.06 -10.65
C TYR A 229 2.62 -4.60 -9.26
N ALA A 230 1.98 -3.61 -8.66
CA ALA A 230 2.33 -3.18 -7.31
C ALA A 230 1.96 -4.28 -6.30
N PRO A 231 2.84 -4.60 -5.34
CA PRO A 231 2.51 -5.54 -4.27
C PRO A 231 1.22 -5.14 -3.53
N PRO A 232 0.43 -6.10 -3.02
CA PRO A 232 -0.82 -5.79 -2.31
C PRO A 232 -0.63 -4.88 -1.09
N ASP A 233 0.54 -4.94 -0.46
CA ASP A 233 0.94 -4.12 0.69
C ASP A 233 1.64 -2.81 0.30
N ALA A 234 1.76 -2.51 -0.99
CA ALA A 234 2.34 -1.25 -1.46
C ALA A 234 1.34 -0.10 -1.24
N GLY A 235 1.82 0.96 -0.59
CA GLY A 235 1.10 2.23 -0.52
C GLY A 235 1.03 2.95 -1.87
N CYS A 236 0.66 4.23 -1.80
CA CYS A 236 0.61 5.10 -2.97
C CYS A 236 1.98 5.74 -3.27
N PRO A 237 2.27 6.03 -4.55
CA PRO A 237 3.48 6.77 -4.90
C PRO A 237 3.46 8.19 -4.33
N GLN A 238 4.61 8.64 -3.83
CA GLN A 238 4.79 10.00 -3.33
C GLN A 238 4.82 11.04 -4.47
N SER A 239 5.38 10.66 -5.62
CA SER A 239 5.55 11.51 -6.80
C SER A 239 5.57 10.65 -8.06
N LEU A 240 5.55 11.28 -9.24
CA LEU A 240 5.86 10.58 -10.50
C LEU A 240 7.26 9.95 -10.43
N GLY A 241 7.44 8.83 -11.14
CA GLY A 241 8.75 8.18 -11.26
C GLY A 241 9.76 9.11 -11.93
N ALA A 242 10.90 9.32 -11.28
CA ALA A 242 11.99 10.12 -11.83
C ALA A 242 12.87 9.20 -12.68
N SER A 243 13.13 9.58 -13.93
CA SER A 243 13.99 8.81 -14.85
C SER A 243 15.17 9.67 -15.30
N ALA A 244 16.37 9.10 -15.26
CA ALA A 244 17.61 9.76 -15.69
C ALA A 244 18.66 8.70 -16.08
N PRO A 245 19.80 9.08 -16.68
CA PRO A 245 20.89 8.15 -16.97
C PRO A 245 21.28 7.33 -15.74
N GLY A 246 21.53 6.05 -15.93
CA GLY A 246 21.99 5.17 -14.86
C GLY A 246 22.70 3.99 -15.44
N ASN A 247 23.11 3.07 -14.56
CA ASN A 247 23.76 1.85 -14.98
C ASN A 247 23.21 0.64 -14.23
N TYR A 248 23.37 -0.53 -14.83
CA TYR A 248 23.04 -1.81 -14.23
C TYR A 248 24.06 -2.85 -14.65
N GLN A 249 24.49 -3.69 -13.72
CA GLN A 249 25.32 -4.85 -14.02
C GLN A 249 24.88 -6.04 -13.15
N SER A 250 24.74 -7.20 -13.78
CA SER A 250 24.47 -8.46 -13.10
C SER A 250 25.75 -9.15 -12.67
N PHE A 251 25.68 -9.85 -11.55
CA PHE A 251 26.76 -10.63 -10.96
C PHE A 251 26.25 -12.05 -10.66
N GLU A 252 27.16 -12.99 -10.46
CA GLU A 252 26.83 -14.41 -10.23
C GLU A 252 25.80 -14.61 -9.10
N ARG A 253 25.86 -13.76 -8.07
CA ARG A 253 25.01 -13.84 -6.87
C ARG A 253 24.46 -12.47 -6.44
N GLY A 254 24.30 -11.55 -7.38
CA GLY A 254 23.78 -10.22 -7.06
C GLY A 254 23.67 -9.27 -8.23
N TYR A 255 23.37 -8.02 -7.92
CA TYR A 255 23.19 -6.95 -8.88
C TYR A 255 23.84 -5.67 -8.35
N MET A 256 24.30 -4.81 -9.25
CA MET A 256 24.58 -3.42 -8.91
C MET A 256 23.79 -2.50 -9.83
N ILE A 257 23.23 -1.44 -9.24
CA ILE A 257 22.41 -0.44 -9.93
C ILE A 257 22.95 0.93 -9.57
N TYR A 258 23.23 1.77 -10.55
CA TYR A 258 23.61 3.15 -10.34
C TYR A 258 22.48 4.07 -10.80
N VAL A 259 22.07 4.98 -9.92
CA VAL A 259 20.92 5.86 -10.14
C VAL A 259 21.34 7.31 -9.96
N THR A 260 21.10 8.11 -11.01
CA THR A 260 21.20 9.58 -10.96
C THR A 260 19.85 10.30 -10.92
N ALA A 261 18.77 9.55 -11.15
CA ALA A 261 17.42 10.07 -11.14
C ALA A 261 17.08 10.69 -9.79
N ASN A 262 16.20 11.70 -9.79
CA ASN A 262 15.87 12.52 -8.60
C ASN A 262 17.07 13.24 -7.98
N GLY A 263 18.09 13.58 -8.79
CA GLY A 263 19.31 14.27 -8.34
C GLY A 263 20.23 13.42 -7.48
N LEU A 264 20.08 12.10 -7.54
CA LEU A 264 20.89 11.15 -6.78
C LEU A 264 22.28 10.97 -7.41
N ASN A 265 23.17 10.37 -6.64
CA ASN A 265 24.47 9.88 -7.10
C ASN A 265 24.79 8.58 -6.34
N ARG A 266 23.91 7.57 -6.48
CA ARG A 266 23.86 6.41 -5.58
C ARG A 266 24.02 5.09 -6.33
N ILE A 267 24.84 4.20 -5.76
CA ILE A 267 25.07 2.83 -6.21
C ILE A 267 24.41 1.89 -5.19
N TYR A 268 23.47 1.09 -5.67
CA TYR A 268 22.76 0.08 -4.91
C TYR A 268 23.38 -1.27 -5.23
N GLY A 269 24.02 -1.90 -4.25
CA GLY A 269 24.54 -3.25 -4.40
C GLY A 269 23.62 -4.25 -3.70
N LEU A 270 23.08 -5.20 -4.47
CA LEU A 270 22.09 -6.18 -4.06
C LEU A 270 22.74 -7.57 -4.01
N GLN A 271 22.56 -8.25 -2.89
CA GLN A 271 22.94 -9.65 -2.69
C GLN A 271 21.72 -10.54 -2.78
N LEU A 272 21.82 -11.67 -3.49
CA LEU A 272 20.77 -12.69 -3.52
C LEU A 272 20.64 -13.43 -2.17
N GLU A 273 21.75 -13.58 -1.44
CA GLU A 273 21.71 -14.20 -0.12
C GLU A 273 20.94 -13.32 0.86
N GLN A 274 19.80 -13.84 1.34
CA GLN A 274 18.88 -13.15 2.26
C GLN A 274 18.30 -11.83 1.71
N ASN A 275 18.39 -11.62 0.39
CA ASN A 275 17.90 -10.44 -0.33
C ASN A 275 18.31 -9.10 0.31
N ARG A 276 19.60 -8.93 0.60
CA ARG A 276 20.11 -7.72 1.24
C ARG A 276 20.62 -6.71 0.24
N TYR A 277 20.54 -5.43 0.57
CA TYR A 277 21.22 -4.38 -0.18
C TYR A 277 21.93 -3.41 0.75
N ILE A 278 22.91 -2.71 0.18
CA ILE A 278 23.53 -1.52 0.75
C ILE A 278 23.75 -0.49 -0.35
N VAL A 279 23.77 0.78 0.03
CA VAL A 279 23.86 1.93 -0.86
C VAL A 279 25.11 2.72 -0.55
N TYR A 280 25.82 3.11 -1.60
CA TYR A 280 26.97 4.00 -1.52
C TYR A 280 26.78 5.21 -2.42
N ALA A 281 27.29 6.36 -2.00
CA ALA A 281 27.52 7.45 -2.93
C ALA A 281 28.59 7.02 -3.95
N ASN A 282 28.38 7.31 -5.23
CA ASN A 282 29.38 7.04 -6.24
C ASN A 282 30.57 8.00 -6.07
N GLY A 283 31.73 7.45 -5.70
CA GLY A 283 33.00 8.17 -5.57
C GLY A 283 34.00 7.85 -6.70
N TRP A 284 33.56 7.21 -7.78
CA TRP A 284 34.41 6.93 -8.93
C TRP A 284 34.77 8.22 -9.66
N ASP A 285 36.05 8.38 -10.01
CA ASP A 285 36.60 9.56 -10.70
C ASP A 285 36.33 9.57 -12.22
N GLY A 286 35.64 8.55 -12.75
CA GLY A 286 35.34 8.40 -14.17
C GLY A 286 36.41 7.69 -14.99
N THR A 287 37.55 7.32 -14.40
CA THR A 287 38.69 6.78 -15.14
C THR A 287 39.42 5.61 -14.46
N THR A 288 39.55 5.61 -13.14
CA THR A 288 40.33 4.63 -12.39
C THR A 288 39.59 3.28 -12.35
N ILE A 289 40.22 2.23 -12.87
CA ILE A 289 39.67 0.87 -12.90
C ILE A 289 40.71 -0.12 -12.37
N ASN A 290 40.31 -0.97 -11.44
CA ASN A 290 41.07 -2.15 -11.07
C ASN A 290 40.90 -3.21 -12.17
N SER A 291 42.02 -3.52 -12.84
CA SER A 291 42.10 -4.42 -13.99
C SER A 291 42.46 -5.87 -13.64
N THR A 292 42.32 -6.26 -12.36
CA THR A 292 42.48 -7.67 -11.95
C THR A 292 41.54 -8.54 -12.79
N ALA A 293 42.12 -9.49 -13.52
CA ALA A 293 41.39 -10.30 -14.49
C ALA A 293 40.27 -11.11 -13.84
N ALA A 294 39.09 -11.08 -14.45
CA ALA A 294 37.99 -11.95 -14.10
C ALA A 294 38.23 -13.38 -14.60
N PRO A 295 37.62 -14.41 -13.96
CA PRO A 295 37.61 -15.77 -14.49
C PRO A 295 37.02 -15.85 -15.90
N THR A 296 37.37 -16.91 -16.64
CA THR A 296 36.88 -17.12 -18.00
C THR A 296 35.36 -17.13 -18.06
N GLY A 297 34.79 -16.36 -19.00
CA GLY A 297 33.34 -16.23 -19.18
C GLY A 297 32.67 -15.22 -18.25
N LEU A 298 33.43 -14.55 -17.38
CA LEU A 298 32.97 -13.50 -16.49
C LEU A 298 33.67 -12.18 -16.83
N PHE A 299 33.13 -11.10 -16.29
CA PHE A 299 33.57 -9.74 -16.56
C PHE A 299 34.15 -9.13 -15.29
N ILE A 300 35.17 -8.27 -15.46
CA ILE A 300 35.52 -7.34 -14.40
C ILE A 300 34.33 -6.41 -14.19
N PRO A 301 33.98 -6.02 -12.95
CA PRO A 301 32.95 -5.01 -12.75
C PRO A 301 33.40 -3.73 -13.47
N GLN A 302 32.47 -3.03 -14.11
CA GLN A 302 32.79 -1.89 -14.97
C GLN A 302 32.47 -0.55 -14.29
N GLN A 303 33.20 0.49 -14.65
CA GLN A 303 32.94 1.88 -14.23
C GLN A 303 32.79 2.03 -12.71
N MET A 304 31.71 2.69 -12.25
CA MET A 304 31.42 2.90 -10.84
C MET A 304 31.19 1.60 -10.05
N PHE A 305 30.79 0.52 -10.73
CA PHE A 305 30.68 -0.80 -10.09
C PHE A 305 32.05 -1.39 -9.78
N ASN A 306 33.06 -1.12 -10.61
CA ASN A 306 34.46 -1.46 -10.26
C ASN A 306 34.89 -0.76 -8.98
N TRP A 307 34.65 0.55 -8.92
CA TRP A 307 35.05 1.35 -7.77
C TRP A 307 34.38 0.86 -6.49
N VAL A 308 33.06 0.67 -6.46
CA VAL A 308 32.36 0.22 -5.25
C VAL A 308 32.81 -1.18 -4.85
N TYR A 309 33.01 -2.08 -5.82
CA TYR A 309 33.38 -3.48 -5.60
C TYR A 309 34.73 -3.63 -4.89
N TYR A 310 35.70 -2.75 -5.17
CA TYR A 310 37.05 -2.82 -4.61
C TYR A 310 37.32 -1.86 -3.44
N ASN A 311 36.55 -0.79 -3.30
CA ASN A 311 36.80 0.25 -2.29
C ASN A 311 35.81 0.25 -1.12
N THR A 312 34.78 -0.60 -1.17
CA THR A 312 33.75 -0.68 -0.13
C THR A 312 33.49 -2.14 0.27
N LEU A 313 32.57 -2.33 1.21
CA LEU A 313 32.12 -3.65 1.65
C LEU A 313 30.68 -3.89 1.20
N ALA A 314 30.35 -5.16 0.99
CA ALA A 314 28.96 -5.57 0.87
C ALA A 314 28.31 -5.56 2.27
N PRO A 315 26.97 -5.77 2.39
CA PRO A 315 26.30 -5.86 3.69
C PRO A 315 27.00 -6.77 4.70
N ILE A 316 27.58 -7.89 4.24
CA ILE A 316 28.44 -8.75 5.04
C ILE A 316 29.70 -9.13 4.25
N GLY A 317 30.84 -8.51 4.57
CA GLY A 317 32.14 -8.87 3.98
C GLY A 317 32.43 -8.23 2.62
N ALA A 318 33.38 -8.79 1.87
CA ALA A 318 33.83 -8.23 0.60
C ALA A 318 32.90 -8.61 -0.57
N TRP A 319 32.73 -7.69 -1.54
CA TRP A 319 31.83 -7.88 -2.68
C TRP A 319 32.10 -9.15 -3.49
N ASN A 320 33.37 -9.49 -3.73
CA ASN A 320 33.76 -10.68 -4.45
C ASN A 320 33.29 -12.00 -3.81
N GLN A 321 33.29 -12.07 -2.47
CA GLN A 321 32.81 -13.24 -1.76
C GLN A 321 31.29 -13.35 -1.80
N GLN A 322 30.62 -12.21 -1.85
CA GLN A 322 29.18 -12.12 -1.67
C GLN A 322 28.40 -12.22 -2.98
N ILE A 323 28.77 -11.44 -3.98
CA ILE A 323 28.05 -11.42 -5.26
C ILE A 323 28.84 -12.08 -6.41
N GLY A 324 30.13 -12.41 -6.20
CA GLY A 324 30.97 -12.99 -7.24
C GLY A 324 31.36 -11.96 -8.31
N TRP A 325 31.67 -12.42 -9.53
CA TRP A 325 32.03 -11.56 -10.65
C TRP A 325 30.83 -11.13 -11.48
N ALA A 326 31.03 -10.11 -12.32
CA ALA A 326 30.00 -9.66 -13.24
C ALA A 326 29.75 -10.73 -14.31
N THR A 327 28.48 -10.95 -14.64
CA THR A 327 28.03 -11.99 -15.60
C THR A 327 27.68 -11.42 -16.97
N ALA A 328 27.61 -10.10 -17.10
CA ALA A 328 27.34 -9.40 -18.34
C ALA A 328 28.02 -8.02 -18.36
N ASP A 329 28.16 -7.46 -19.55
CA ASP A 329 28.55 -6.06 -19.71
C ASP A 329 27.54 -5.10 -19.04
N ILE A 330 28.05 -3.95 -18.65
CA ILE A 330 27.28 -2.88 -18.03
C ILE A 330 26.22 -2.35 -18.99
N ASN A 331 24.97 -2.38 -18.56
CA ASN A 331 23.89 -1.67 -19.21
C ASN A 331 23.93 -0.19 -18.76
N SER A 332 23.82 0.74 -19.70
CA SER A 332 23.89 2.19 -19.45
C SER A 332 22.59 2.92 -19.81
N GLU A 333 21.48 2.18 -19.87
CA GLU A 333 20.16 2.78 -20.09
C GLU A 333 19.67 3.53 -18.85
N ASN A 334 18.76 4.47 -19.06
CA ASN A 334 18.12 5.23 -17.98
C ASN A 334 17.54 4.32 -16.90
N ARG A 335 17.68 4.74 -15.66
CA ARG A 335 17.04 4.13 -14.50
C ARG A 335 15.97 5.07 -13.96
N THR A 336 14.84 4.50 -13.58
CA THR A 336 13.67 5.13 -13.02
C THR A 336 13.56 4.74 -11.56
N ILE A 337 13.42 5.73 -10.68
CA ILE A 337 13.18 5.53 -9.26
C ILE A 337 11.87 6.20 -8.85
N GLN A 338 11.10 5.54 -8.00
CA GLN A 338 9.86 6.10 -7.43
C GLN A 338 9.69 5.67 -5.98
N TYR A 339 9.23 6.60 -5.14
CA TYR A 339 9.10 6.40 -3.70
C TYR A 339 7.65 6.15 -3.29
N GLU A 340 7.47 5.29 -2.30
CA GLU A 340 6.21 5.04 -1.61
C GLU A 340 6.00 6.10 -0.51
N ALA A 341 4.83 6.73 -0.50
CA ALA A 341 4.52 7.77 0.46
C ALA A 341 4.53 7.21 1.89
N GLY A 342 5.24 7.89 2.80
CA GLY A 342 5.19 7.64 4.24
C GLY A 342 5.82 6.33 4.74
N SER A 343 6.37 5.47 3.88
CA SER A 343 7.04 4.22 4.29
C SER A 343 8.55 4.18 4.02
N GLY A 344 9.07 5.13 3.24
CA GLY A 344 10.49 5.18 2.85
C GLY A 344 10.90 4.13 1.80
N ARG A 345 10.02 3.16 1.51
CA ARG A 345 10.22 2.16 0.44
C ARG A 345 10.30 2.85 -0.92
N PHE A 346 11.05 2.24 -1.82
CA PHE A 346 11.21 2.75 -3.18
C PHE A 346 11.39 1.62 -4.18
N TYR A 347 11.22 1.95 -5.45
CA TYR A 347 11.23 1.00 -6.55
C TYR A 347 12.19 1.51 -7.62
N ILE A 348 13.03 0.61 -8.15
CA ILE A 348 13.97 0.92 -9.24
C ILE A 348 13.77 -0.09 -10.36
N ASP A 349 13.72 0.36 -11.61
CA ASP A 349 13.68 -0.53 -12.77
C ASP A 349 15.07 -1.04 -13.17
N THR A 350 15.12 -2.21 -13.78
CA THR A 350 16.32 -2.79 -14.40
C THR A 350 16.03 -3.26 -15.82
N PRO A 351 17.06 -3.54 -16.64
CA PRO A 351 16.87 -3.98 -18.01
C PRO A 351 15.94 -5.19 -18.13
N GLY A 352 15.22 -5.30 -19.25
CA GLY A 352 14.24 -6.36 -19.46
C GLY A 352 12.89 -6.12 -18.77
N GLY A 353 12.63 -4.91 -18.26
CA GLY A 353 11.34 -4.54 -17.64
C GLY A 353 11.18 -5.04 -16.22
N GLN A 354 12.27 -5.49 -15.60
CA GLN A 354 12.33 -5.93 -14.22
C GLN A 354 12.21 -4.73 -13.27
N VAL A 355 11.65 -4.97 -12.08
CA VAL A 355 11.53 -3.94 -11.05
C VAL A 355 11.86 -4.51 -9.69
N PHE A 356 12.76 -3.83 -8.98
CA PHE A 356 13.11 -4.15 -7.61
C PHE A 356 12.46 -3.16 -6.65
N ARG A 357 11.82 -3.70 -5.62
CA ARG A 357 11.35 -2.98 -4.43
C ARG A 357 12.42 -3.04 -3.36
N PHE A 358 12.69 -1.92 -2.73
CA PHE A 358 13.65 -1.78 -1.63
C PHE A 358 12.91 -1.38 -0.35
N SER A 359 13.44 -1.84 0.78
CA SER A 359 13.09 -1.26 2.07
C SER A 359 13.57 0.20 2.18
N ASP A 360 13.32 0.81 3.33
CA ASP A 360 13.77 2.17 3.60
C ASP A 360 15.29 2.25 3.86
N GLY A 361 15.88 3.41 3.58
CA GLY A 361 17.25 3.77 3.93
C GLY A 361 18.36 3.22 3.03
N ASP A 362 19.60 3.37 3.51
CA ASP A 362 20.84 3.07 2.77
C ASP A 362 21.28 1.60 2.89
N SER A 363 20.53 0.78 3.61
CA SER A 363 20.73 -0.67 3.68
C SER A 363 19.45 -1.36 4.14
N GLY A 364 19.22 -2.58 3.69
CA GLY A 364 18.07 -3.35 4.14
C GLY A 364 17.77 -4.53 3.24
N SER A 365 16.48 -4.79 3.00
CA SER A 365 16.01 -5.89 2.17
C SER A 365 15.44 -5.41 0.84
N TRP A 366 15.59 -6.20 -0.21
CA TRP A 366 14.97 -5.95 -1.50
C TRP A 366 14.14 -7.15 -1.98
N THR A 367 13.24 -6.93 -2.93
CA THR A 367 12.48 -7.99 -3.59
C THR A 367 12.24 -7.63 -5.06
N GLN A 368 12.35 -8.59 -5.96
CA GLN A 368 11.89 -8.42 -7.34
C GLN A 368 10.37 -8.53 -7.41
N ILE A 369 9.71 -7.52 -7.99
CA ILE A 369 8.25 -7.47 -8.13
C ILE A 369 7.78 -7.62 -9.58
N ARG A 370 8.70 -7.52 -10.55
CA ARG A 370 8.43 -7.71 -11.96
C ARG A 370 9.62 -8.34 -12.68
#